data_AF-A0AAW5RPG1-F1
#
_entry.id   AF-A0AAW5RPG1-F1
#
_cell.length_a   1.000
_cell.length_b   1.000
_cell.length_c   1.000
_cell.angle_alpha   90.00
_cell.angle_beta   90.00
_cell.angle_gamma   90.00
#
_symmetry.space_group_name_H-M   'P 1'
#
loop_
_entity.id
_entity.type
_entity.pdbx_description
1 polymer ?
#
loop_
_entity_poly.entity_id
_entity_poly.type
_entity_poly.pdbx_seq_one_letter_code
_entity_poly.pdbx_strand_id
1 'polypeptide(L)'
;MSALPLLGFVAWSGTGKTTLLERLIPLLGQRGLRLGVLKHTHHDFDMDKPGKDSHRLRQAGARQVMAASDRRHALICETPEGEPPLEALLARFDRDQLDLLLIEGFKHRHFPKIELHRGAIGRPLLFPDDPDIVALISDRPQATTLPQFRFEDLDAIADFICARLPIRDAQPPLPPLRLLARAQEAIPNPAGETCLPGYLTQDADGCLLVRPASAVMPSALPAANCLIECASNSAIAPGERVRIRLLSGE
;
A
#
# COMPACT_ATOMS: atom_id res chain seq x y z
N MET A 1 14.90 3.71 -10.57
CA MET A 1 13.64 3.70 -9.80
C MET A 1 12.51 3.89 -10.81
N SER A 2 11.58 2.95 -10.91
CA SER A 2 10.42 3.09 -11.81
C SER A 2 9.52 4.23 -11.33
N ALA A 3 8.96 5.01 -12.25
CA ALA A 3 7.99 6.06 -11.90
C ALA A 3 6.75 5.45 -11.23
N LEU A 4 6.17 6.16 -10.25
CA LEU A 4 4.90 5.78 -9.63
C LEU A 4 3.81 5.74 -10.72
N PRO A 5 3.12 4.61 -10.95
CA PRO A 5 2.05 4.52 -11.92
C PRO A 5 0.93 5.54 -11.65
N LEU A 6 0.42 6.16 -12.72
CA LEU A 6 -0.66 7.14 -12.68
C LEU A 6 -1.84 6.63 -13.50
N LEU A 7 -3.06 6.81 -12.99
CA LEU A 7 -4.28 6.52 -13.74
C LEU A 7 -5.37 7.56 -13.45
N GLY A 8 -5.85 8.20 -14.51
CA GLY A 8 -6.92 9.18 -14.44
C GLY A 8 -8.32 8.59 -14.56
N PHE A 9 -9.28 9.28 -13.96
CA PHE A 9 -10.71 9.08 -14.16
C PHE A 9 -11.33 10.40 -14.64
N VAL A 10 -11.75 10.43 -15.91
CA VAL A 10 -12.28 11.63 -16.56
C VAL A 10 -13.74 11.42 -16.96
N ALA A 11 -14.54 12.47 -16.82
CA ALA A 11 -15.96 12.46 -17.17
C ALA A 11 -16.54 13.87 -17.09
N TRP A 12 -17.64 14.12 -17.77
CA TRP A 12 -18.49 15.28 -17.51
C TRP A 12 -19.03 15.28 -16.07
N SER A 13 -19.36 16.47 -15.56
CA SER A 13 -19.93 16.61 -14.21
C SER A 13 -21.24 15.82 -14.11
N GLY A 14 -21.52 15.22 -12.95
CA GLY A 14 -22.72 14.39 -12.74
C GLY A 14 -22.63 12.94 -13.24
N THR A 15 -21.53 12.52 -13.88
CA THR A 15 -21.41 11.14 -14.40
C THR A 15 -21.22 10.07 -13.31
N GLY A 16 -20.88 10.46 -12.08
CA GLY A 16 -20.68 9.54 -10.94
C GLY A 16 -19.24 9.06 -10.74
N LYS A 17 -18.24 9.88 -11.11
CA LYS A 17 -16.80 9.57 -10.91
C LYS A 17 -16.46 9.25 -9.45
N THR A 18 -16.80 10.16 -8.54
CA THR A 18 -16.51 9.99 -7.11
C THR A 18 -17.19 8.73 -6.56
N THR A 19 -18.45 8.48 -6.93
CA THR A 19 -19.19 7.26 -6.54
C THR A 19 -18.54 5.98 -7.05
N LEU A 20 -18.01 5.97 -8.28
CA LEU A 20 -17.26 4.82 -8.79
C LEU A 20 -15.97 4.62 -8.00
N LEU A 21 -15.20 5.68 -7.77
CA LEU A 21 -13.93 5.63 -7.05
C LEU A 21 -14.11 5.17 -5.59
N GLU A 22 -15.15 5.62 -4.90
CA GLU A 22 -15.49 5.18 -3.54
C GLU A 22 -15.70 3.66 -3.44
N ARG A 23 -16.22 3.04 -4.51
CA ARG A 23 -16.41 1.58 -4.58
C ARG A 23 -15.16 0.84 -5.03
N LEU A 24 -14.36 1.46 -5.90
CA LEU A 24 -13.19 0.84 -6.51
C LEU A 24 -11.95 0.88 -5.61
N ILE A 25 -11.75 1.95 -4.84
CA ILE A 25 -10.59 2.11 -3.94
C ILE A 25 -10.49 0.97 -2.92
N PRO A 26 -11.56 0.59 -2.19
CA PRO A 26 -11.49 -0.55 -1.26
C PRO A 26 -11.15 -1.86 -1.98
N LEU A 27 -11.70 -2.06 -3.18
CA LEU A 27 -11.53 -3.27 -3.98
C LEU A 27 -10.08 -3.43 -4.51
N LEU A 28 -9.46 -2.33 -4.91
CA LEU A 28 -8.03 -2.27 -5.26
C LEU A 28 -7.14 -2.45 -4.01
N GLY A 29 -7.54 -1.89 -2.87
CA GLY A 29 -6.87 -2.12 -1.59
C GLY A 29 -6.89 -3.59 -1.16
N GLN A 30 -8.00 -4.30 -1.37
CA GLN A 30 -8.11 -5.74 -1.15
C GLN A 30 -7.20 -6.57 -2.08
N ARG A 31 -6.87 -6.05 -3.26
CA ARG A 31 -5.86 -6.61 -4.17
C ARG A 31 -4.41 -6.26 -3.78
N GLY A 32 -4.20 -5.67 -2.60
CA GLY A 32 -2.89 -5.38 -2.03
C GLY A 32 -2.27 -4.05 -2.47
N LEU A 33 -3.02 -3.18 -3.16
CA LEU A 33 -2.51 -1.90 -3.62
C LEU A 33 -2.64 -0.80 -2.55
N ARG A 34 -1.53 -0.11 -2.30
CA ARG A 34 -1.50 1.16 -1.56
C ARG A 34 -1.78 2.30 -2.52
N LEU A 35 -2.93 2.94 -2.36
CA LEU A 35 -3.41 3.96 -3.30
C LEU A 35 -3.20 5.37 -2.76
N GLY A 36 -2.78 6.28 -3.63
CA GLY A 36 -2.96 7.71 -3.42
C GLY A 36 -4.04 8.23 -4.36
N VAL A 37 -4.70 9.32 -3.97
CA VAL A 37 -5.72 9.98 -4.78
C VAL A 37 -5.41 11.45 -4.88
N LEU A 38 -5.30 11.95 -6.11
CA LEU A 38 -5.23 13.36 -6.41
C LEU A 38 -6.57 13.79 -7.00
N LYS A 39 -7.30 14.64 -6.29
CA LYS A 39 -8.57 15.21 -6.77
C LYS A 39 -8.35 16.65 -7.21
N HIS A 40 -8.71 16.94 -8.46
CA HIS A 40 -8.68 18.30 -9.02
C HIS A 40 -10.07 18.92 -9.00
N THR A 41 -10.17 20.14 -8.47
CA THR A 41 -11.41 20.94 -8.43
C THR A 41 -11.16 22.28 -9.12
N HIS A 42 -12.15 22.75 -9.88
CA HIS A 42 -12.11 24.07 -10.54
C HIS A 42 -12.69 25.19 -9.65
N HIS A 43 -13.12 24.85 -8.44
CA HIS A 43 -13.66 25.79 -7.47
C HIS A 43 -12.74 25.91 -6.27
N ASP A 44 -12.69 27.11 -5.70
CA ASP A 44 -12.09 27.35 -4.40
C ASP A 44 -12.67 26.38 -3.37
N PHE A 45 -11.81 25.86 -2.50
CA PHE A 45 -12.18 24.87 -1.50
C PHE A 45 -11.37 25.09 -0.23
N ASP A 46 -12.01 24.86 0.92
CA ASP A 46 -11.32 24.79 2.19
C ASP A 46 -11.58 23.44 2.84
N MET A 47 -10.50 22.72 3.13
CA MET A 47 -10.55 21.47 3.90
C MET A 47 -10.56 21.73 5.41
N ASP A 48 -10.20 22.94 5.82
CA ASP A 48 -10.18 23.33 7.21
C ASP A 48 -11.54 23.85 7.68
N LYS A 49 -11.72 23.94 9.00
CA LYS A 49 -12.93 24.53 9.60
C LYS A 49 -12.68 26.03 9.85
N PRO A 50 -13.47 26.93 9.23
CA PRO A 50 -13.35 28.35 9.48
C PRO A 50 -13.36 28.70 10.97
N GLY A 51 -12.42 29.55 11.38
CA GLY A 51 -12.28 30.01 12.76
C GLY A 51 -11.53 29.07 13.72
N LYS A 52 -11.13 27.86 13.29
CA LYS A 52 -10.24 26.98 14.07
C LYS A 52 -8.77 27.40 13.94
N ASP A 53 -7.92 26.82 14.76
CA ASP A 53 -6.53 27.27 14.93
C ASP A 53 -5.72 27.19 13.63
N SER A 54 -5.75 26.06 12.93
CA SER A 54 -5.06 25.90 11.63
C SER A 54 -5.57 26.91 10.58
N HIS A 55 -6.87 27.15 10.53
CA HIS A 55 -7.47 28.15 9.64
C HIS A 55 -7.00 29.56 10.00
N ARG A 56 -7.02 29.92 11.29
CA ARG A 56 -6.56 31.23 11.77
C ARG A 56 -5.06 31.45 11.48
N LEU A 57 -4.23 30.41 11.60
CA LEU A 57 -2.81 30.48 11.25
C LEU A 57 -2.60 30.73 9.75
N ARG A 58 -3.37 30.06 8.88
CA ARG A 58 -3.35 30.31 7.43
C ARG A 58 -3.76 31.76 7.11
N GLN A 59 -4.88 32.21 7.66
CA GLN A 59 -5.38 33.59 7.48
C GLN A 59 -4.43 34.66 8.05
N ALA A 60 -3.59 34.30 9.03
CA ALA A 60 -2.53 35.18 9.55
C ALA A 60 -1.31 35.28 8.61
N GLY A 61 -1.28 34.53 7.49
CA GLY A 61 -0.25 34.60 6.47
C GLY A 61 0.70 33.40 6.42
N ALA A 62 0.42 32.32 7.15
CA ALA A 62 1.22 31.10 7.06
C ALA A 62 1.01 30.43 5.69
N ARG A 63 2.06 30.39 4.86
CA ARG A 63 2.02 29.75 3.52
C ARG A 63 1.83 28.23 3.59
N GLN A 64 2.25 27.60 4.68
CA GLN A 64 2.09 26.17 4.92
C GLN A 64 1.70 25.95 6.37
N VAL A 65 0.64 25.18 6.58
CA VAL A 65 0.15 24.79 7.92
C VAL A 65 -0.09 23.29 7.94
N MET A 66 0.53 22.61 8.92
CA MET A 66 0.32 21.19 9.15
C MET A 66 -0.43 20.98 10.46
N ALA A 67 -1.57 20.29 10.38
CA ALA A 67 -2.26 19.74 11.53
C ALA A 67 -1.91 18.25 11.64
N ALA A 68 -1.46 17.80 12.80
CA ALA A 68 -1.01 16.41 13.02
C ALA A 68 -1.57 15.84 14.33
N SER A 69 -1.82 14.53 14.32
CA SER A 69 -2.09 13.71 15.50
C SER A 69 -1.37 12.36 15.37
N ASP A 70 -1.49 11.53 16.41
CA ASP A 70 -1.10 10.11 16.43
C ASP A 70 -1.71 9.24 15.32
N ARG A 71 -2.83 9.67 14.71
CA ARG A 71 -3.57 8.89 13.70
C ARG A 71 -3.34 9.35 12.27
N ARG A 72 -3.03 10.64 12.05
CA ARG A 72 -2.90 11.25 10.71
C ARG A 72 -2.35 12.66 10.80
N HIS A 73 -1.95 13.17 9.65
CA HIS A 73 -1.65 14.59 9.46
C HIS A 73 -2.33 15.12 8.18
N ALA A 74 -2.52 16.43 8.12
CA ALA A 74 -2.98 17.16 6.96
C ALA A 74 -2.08 18.38 6.78
N LEU A 75 -1.50 18.52 5.59
CA LEU A 75 -0.71 19.69 5.18
C LEU A 75 -1.55 20.51 4.21
N ILE A 76 -1.73 21.79 4.53
CA ILE A 76 -2.34 22.74 3.60
C ILE A 76 -1.27 23.73 3.17
N CYS A 77 -1.15 23.93 1.85
CA CYS A 77 -0.23 24.87 1.24
C CYS A 77 -1.04 25.93 0.47
N GLU A 78 -0.83 27.20 0.80
CA GLU A 78 -1.36 28.32 0.03
C GLU A 78 -0.59 28.46 -1.28
N THR A 79 -1.31 28.75 -2.37
CA THR A 79 -0.73 28.94 -3.71
C THR A 79 -1.16 30.30 -4.29
N PRO A 80 -0.77 31.42 -3.67
CA PRO A 80 -1.19 32.76 -4.12
C PRO A 80 -0.64 33.11 -5.50
N GLU A 81 0.44 32.45 -5.92
CA GLU A 81 1.01 32.59 -7.27
C GLU A 81 0.25 31.77 -8.35
N GLY A 82 -0.79 31.03 -7.98
CA GLY A 82 -1.63 30.24 -8.88
C GLY A 82 -1.47 28.72 -8.75
N GLU A 83 -2.26 27.98 -9.51
CA GLU A 83 -2.29 26.51 -9.45
C GLU A 83 -0.91 25.91 -9.82
N PRO A 84 -0.31 25.07 -8.96
CA PRO A 84 0.95 24.41 -9.27
C PRO A 84 0.82 23.47 -10.49
N PRO A 85 1.90 23.26 -11.25
CA PRO A 85 1.90 22.24 -12.30
C PRO A 85 1.66 20.85 -11.71
N LEU A 86 1.09 19.95 -12.52
CA LEU A 86 0.73 18.59 -12.08
C LEU A 86 1.93 17.87 -11.46
N GLU A 87 3.10 17.99 -12.07
CA GLU A 87 4.34 17.35 -11.63
C GLU A 87 4.73 17.81 -10.22
N ALA A 88 4.50 19.08 -9.87
CA ALA A 88 4.75 19.60 -8.53
C ALA A 88 3.75 19.05 -7.51
N LEU A 89 2.49 18.82 -7.89
CA LEU A 89 1.49 18.18 -7.05
C LEU A 89 1.82 16.69 -6.84
N LEU A 90 2.21 15.98 -7.92
CA LEU A 90 2.63 14.59 -7.87
C LEU A 90 3.87 14.38 -6.98
N ALA A 91 4.78 15.36 -6.91
CA ALA A 91 5.95 15.33 -6.05
C ALA A 91 5.63 15.44 -4.54
N ARG A 92 4.39 15.82 -4.17
CA ARG A 92 3.95 15.88 -2.76
C ARG A 92 3.58 14.52 -2.17
N PHE A 93 3.36 13.52 -3.00
CA PHE A 93 3.05 12.17 -2.55
C PHE A 93 4.33 11.41 -2.20
N ASP A 94 4.31 10.72 -1.06
CA ASP A 94 5.37 9.77 -0.70
C ASP A 94 5.23 8.53 -1.58
N ARG A 95 6.13 8.42 -2.56
CA ARG A 95 6.10 7.37 -3.58
C ARG A 95 6.46 6.00 -3.03
N ASP A 96 7.19 5.93 -1.92
CA ASP A 96 7.59 4.66 -1.32
C ASP A 96 6.43 4.02 -0.55
N GLN A 97 5.41 4.81 -0.21
CA GLN A 97 4.19 4.36 0.44
C GLN A 97 3.05 4.02 -0.53
N LEU A 98 3.23 4.24 -1.84
CA LEU A 98 2.18 4.09 -2.84
C LEU A 98 2.56 3.13 -3.97
N ASP A 99 1.53 2.55 -4.57
CA ASP A 99 1.65 1.58 -5.67
C ASP A 99 0.97 2.08 -6.93
N LEU A 100 -0.05 2.93 -6.77
CA LEU A 100 -0.77 3.59 -7.83
C LEU A 100 -1.32 4.93 -7.32
N LEU A 101 -1.18 5.97 -8.12
CA LEU A 101 -1.87 7.24 -7.90
C LEU A 101 -3.07 7.36 -8.84
N LEU A 102 -4.26 7.48 -8.26
CA LEU A 102 -5.49 7.76 -8.98
C LEU A 102 -5.68 9.27 -9.11
N ILE A 103 -6.07 9.75 -10.29
CA ILE A 103 -6.34 11.16 -10.54
C ILE A 103 -7.81 11.35 -10.89
N GLU A 104 -8.57 12.05 -10.06
CA GLU A 104 -9.93 12.49 -10.39
C GLU A 104 -9.87 13.93 -10.93
N GLY A 105 -10.01 14.10 -12.24
CA GLY A 105 -9.96 15.41 -12.92
C GLY A 105 -8.80 15.56 -13.90
N PHE A 106 -8.25 16.77 -14.06
CA PHE A 106 -7.17 17.06 -15.00
C PHE A 106 -7.41 16.57 -16.44
N LYS A 107 -8.63 16.77 -16.97
CA LYS A 107 -9.05 16.23 -18.28
C LYS A 107 -8.08 16.57 -19.43
N HIS A 108 -7.51 17.77 -19.40
CA HIS A 108 -6.64 18.30 -20.47
C HIS A 108 -5.16 17.99 -20.29
N ARG A 109 -4.77 17.20 -19.28
CA ARG A 109 -3.37 16.82 -19.05
C ARG A 109 -3.09 15.43 -19.61
N HIS A 110 -1.84 15.21 -20.03
CA HIS A 110 -1.42 13.96 -20.67
C HIS A 110 -0.98 12.91 -19.66
N PHE A 111 -1.76 11.85 -19.53
CA PHE A 111 -1.49 10.63 -18.77
C PHE A 111 -2.63 9.62 -19.01
N PRO A 112 -2.39 8.30 -18.84
CA PRO A 112 -3.43 7.28 -19.04
C PRO A 112 -4.71 7.57 -18.26
N LYS A 113 -5.86 7.54 -18.93
CA LYS A 113 -7.18 7.90 -18.37
C LYS A 113 -8.24 6.84 -18.69
N ILE A 114 -9.14 6.58 -17.75
CA ILE A 114 -10.40 5.89 -17.97
C ILE A 114 -11.50 6.94 -18.10
N GLU A 115 -12.21 6.94 -19.22
CA GLU A 115 -13.31 7.85 -19.45
C GLU A 115 -14.65 7.23 -19.01
N LEU A 116 -15.42 7.95 -18.19
CA LEU A 116 -16.77 7.57 -17.82
C LEU A 116 -17.77 8.37 -18.66
N HIS A 117 -18.78 7.68 -19.18
CA HIS A 117 -19.81 8.29 -20.01
C HIS A 117 -21.21 7.76 -19.64
N ARG A 118 -22.13 8.69 -19.40
CA ARG A 118 -23.56 8.38 -19.24
C ARG A 118 -24.34 9.09 -20.32
N GLY A 119 -25.12 8.33 -21.10
CA GLY A 119 -25.95 8.89 -22.17
C GLY A 119 -26.92 9.97 -21.68
N ALA A 120 -27.40 9.86 -20.43
CA ALA A 120 -28.27 10.85 -19.80
C ALA A 120 -27.63 12.24 -19.61
N ILE A 121 -26.30 12.34 -19.60
CA ILE A 121 -25.59 13.62 -19.48
C ILE A 121 -25.64 14.40 -20.80
N GLY A 122 -25.89 13.74 -21.93
CA GLY A 122 -26.03 14.39 -23.24
C GLY A 122 -24.77 15.11 -23.72
N ARG A 123 -23.59 14.72 -23.22
CA ARG A 123 -22.29 15.28 -23.62
C ARG A 123 -21.48 14.21 -24.35
N PRO A 124 -20.73 14.59 -25.40
CA PRO A 124 -19.94 13.63 -26.17
C PRO A 124 -18.81 13.04 -25.33
N LEU A 125 -18.30 11.89 -25.76
CA LEU A 125 -17.03 11.35 -25.29
C LEU A 125 -15.89 12.32 -25.61
N LEU A 126 -14.84 12.28 -24.79
CA LEU A 126 -13.53 12.88 -25.06
C LEU A 126 -12.74 11.99 -26.03
N PHE A 127 -12.94 10.67 -25.97
CA PHE A 127 -12.48 9.77 -27.02
C PHE A 127 -13.26 10.02 -28.32
N PRO A 128 -12.62 10.03 -29.51
CA PRO A 128 -11.22 9.68 -29.79
C PRO A 128 -10.22 10.85 -29.75
N ASP A 129 -10.66 12.07 -29.46
CA ASP A 129 -9.82 13.27 -29.52
C ASP A 129 -8.74 13.30 -28.42
N ASP A 130 -8.97 12.61 -27.30
CA ASP A 130 -7.98 12.39 -26.24
C ASP A 130 -7.33 10.99 -26.39
N PRO A 131 -6.10 10.91 -26.92
CA PRO A 131 -5.42 9.63 -27.18
C PRO A 131 -4.94 8.94 -25.90
N ASP A 132 -4.96 9.63 -24.76
CA ASP A 132 -4.55 9.06 -23.48
C ASP A 132 -5.66 8.21 -22.83
N ILE A 133 -6.84 8.13 -23.45
CA ILE A 133 -7.95 7.30 -22.96
C ILE A 133 -7.67 5.83 -23.28
N VAL A 134 -7.56 5.02 -22.22
CA VAL A 134 -7.17 3.61 -22.30
C VAL A 134 -8.32 2.63 -22.08
N ALA A 135 -9.46 3.10 -21.59
CA ALA A 135 -10.69 2.34 -21.42
C ALA A 135 -11.90 3.26 -21.24
N LEU A 136 -13.10 2.73 -21.51
CA LEU A 136 -14.37 3.41 -21.30
C LEU A 136 -15.20 2.69 -20.22
N ILE A 137 -15.90 3.46 -19.40
CA ILE A 137 -16.96 2.98 -18.51
C ILE A 137 -18.25 3.68 -18.94
N SER A 138 -19.22 2.93 -19.46
CA SER A 138 -20.46 3.53 -19.97
C SER A 138 -21.72 2.75 -19.64
N ASP A 139 -22.84 3.47 -19.57
CA ASP A 139 -24.18 2.90 -19.45
C ASP A 139 -24.73 2.39 -20.79
N ARG A 140 -24.05 2.70 -21.90
CA ARG A 140 -24.39 2.27 -23.26
C ARG A 140 -23.14 1.81 -24.01
N PRO A 141 -23.24 0.77 -24.87
CA PRO A 141 -22.14 0.37 -25.74
C PRO A 141 -21.62 1.52 -26.60
N GLN A 142 -20.30 1.63 -26.76
CA GLN A 142 -19.64 2.60 -27.61
C GLN A 142 -18.94 1.90 -28.78
N ALA A 143 -18.93 2.54 -29.96
CA ALA A 143 -18.22 2.00 -31.12
C ALA A 143 -16.72 2.29 -31.01
N THR A 144 -15.97 1.42 -30.32
CA THR A 144 -14.52 1.56 -30.12
C THR A 144 -13.84 0.20 -29.94
N THR A 145 -12.54 0.16 -30.19
CA THR A 145 -11.66 -0.99 -29.89
C THR A 145 -11.08 -0.95 -28.46
N LEU A 146 -11.27 0.16 -27.74
CA LEU A 146 -10.85 0.25 -26.34
C LEU A 146 -11.63 -0.74 -25.46
N PRO A 147 -11.03 -1.24 -24.38
CA PRO A 147 -11.76 -1.96 -23.33
C PRO A 147 -12.96 -1.14 -22.83
N GLN A 148 -14.12 -1.79 -22.70
CA GLN A 148 -15.35 -1.17 -22.25
C GLN A 148 -15.91 -1.92 -21.05
N PHE A 149 -16.39 -1.19 -20.06
CA PHE A 149 -16.99 -1.74 -18.85
C PHE A 149 -18.32 -1.03 -18.56
N ARG A 150 -19.21 -1.72 -17.84
CA ARG A 150 -20.35 -1.07 -17.18
C ARG A 150 -19.91 -0.51 -15.83
N PHE A 151 -20.70 0.41 -15.28
CA PHE A 151 -20.46 0.97 -13.95
C PHE A 151 -20.52 -0.07 -12.83
N GLU A 152 -21.20 -1.20 -13.07
CA GLU A 152 -21.37 -2.29 -12.13
C GLU A 152 -20.20 -3.29 -12.16
N ASP A 153 -19.38 -3.29 -13.21
CA ASP A 153 -18.33 -4.29 -13.46
C ASP A 153 -17.05 -4.01 -12.65
N LEU A 154 -17.19 -3.75 -11.35
CA LEU A 154 -16.10 -3.27 -10.49
C LEU A 154 -14.90 -4.21 -10.46
N ASP A 155 -15.12 -5.52 -10.40
CA ASP A 155 -14.04 -6.51 -10.41
C ASP A 155 -13.27 -6.51 -11.72
N ALA A 156 -13.97 -6.47 -12.86
CA ALA A 156 -13.33 -6.41 -14.17
C ALA A 156 -12.54 -5.10 -14.36
N ILE A 157 -13.07 -3.98 -13.84
CA ILE A 157 -12.36 -2.69 -13.83
C ILE A 157 -11.11 -2.79 -12.94
N ALA A 158 -11.22 -3.37 -11.75
CA ALA A 158 -10.08 -3.54 -10.84
C ALA A 158 -9.00 -4.46 -11.44
N ASP A 159 -9.39 -5.57 -12.05
CA ASP A 159 -8.49 -6.51 -12.71
C ASP A 159 -7.78 -5.85 -13.90
N PHE A 160 -8.51 -5.07 -14.70
CA PHE A 160 -7.94 -4.25 -15.77
C PHE A 160 -6.89 -3.27 -15.24
N ILE A 161 -7.15 -2.61 -14.11
CA ILE A 161 -6.20 -1.67 -13.50
C ILE A 161 -4.95 -2.43 -13.01
N CYS A 162 -5.12 -3.53 -12.28
CA CYS A 162 -4.01 -4.33 -11.78
C CYS A 162 -3.13 -4.88 -12.90
N ALA A 163 -3.73 -5.34 -14.00
CA ALA A 163 -3.00 -5.86 -15.16
C ALA A 163 -2.13 -4.80 -15.88
N ARG A 164 -2.39 -3.50 -15.67
CA ARG A 164 -1.60 -2.40 -16.24
C ARG A 164 -0.44 -1.96 -15.35
N LEU A 165 -0.41 -2.40 -14.10
CA LEU A 165 0.67 -2.05 -13.20
C LEU A 165 1.91 -2.88 -13.53
N PRO A 166 3.12 -2.31 -13.41
CA PRO A 166 4.33 -3.10 -13.55
C PRO A 166 4.30 -4.23 -12.50
N ILE A 167 4.75 -5.42 -12.91
CA ILE A 167 4.98 -6.52 -11.97
C ILE A 167 6.00 -6.02 -10.96
N ARG A 168 5.58 -5.92 -9.70
CA ARG A 168 6.50 -5.60 -8.62
C ARG A 168 7.30 -6.85 -8.29
N ASP A 169 8.59 -6.67 -8.07
CA ASP A 169 9.29 -7.57 -7.16
C ASP A 169 8.49 -7.56 -5.86
N ALA A 170 8.08 -8.74 -5.41
CA ALA A 170 7.29 -8.90 -4.20
C ALA A 170 7.90 -8.04 -3.09
N GLN A 171 7.04 -7.35 -2.33
CA GLN A 171 7.43 -6.75 -1.05
C GLN A 171 8.40 -7.72 -0.35
N PRO A 172 9.55 -7.26 0.18
CA PRO A 172 10.46 -8.16 0.89
C PRO A 172 9.60 -8.94 1.89
N PRO A 173 9.69 -10.29 1.90
CA PRO A 173 8.77 -11.12 2.65
C PRO A 173 8.70 -10.57 4.07
N LEU A 174 7.48 -10.49 4.63
CA LEU A 174 7.29 -10.15 6.03
C LEU A 174 8.35 -10.93 6.83
N PRO A 175 9.09 -10.27 7.74
CA PRO A 175 10.13 -10.95 8.49
C PRO A 175 9.49 -12.20 9.10
N PRO A 176 10.13 -13.38 8.98
CA PRO A 176 9.54 -14.64 9.40
C PRO A 176 9.07 -14.53 10.85
N LEU A 177 7.87 -15.03 11.14
CA LEU A 177 7.28 -15.06 12.48
C LEU A 177 8.33 -15.57 13.49
N ARG A 178 8.68 -14.72 14.46
CA ARG A 178 9.61 -15.07 15.54
C ARG A 178 8.82 -15.31 16.81
N LEU A 179 9.05 -16.44 17.46
CA LEU A 179 8.47 -16.77 18.75
C LEU A 179 9.50 -16.55 19.87
N LEU A 180 9.03 -16.29 21.08
CA LEU A 180 9.87 -16.22 22.29
C LEU A 180 9.74 -17.54 23.04
N ALA A 181 10.87 -18.23 23.24
CA ALA A 181 10.96 -19.47 24.02
C ALA A 181 11.97 -19.31 25.17
N ARG A 182 11.86 -20.14 26.21
CA ARG A 182 12.90 -20.25 27.26
C ARG A 182 13.85 -21.38 26.93
N ALA A 183 15.15 -21.15 27.10
CA ALA A 183 16.16 -22.20 26.99
C ALA A 183 15.95 -23.23 28.11
N GLN A 184 15.69 -24.49 27.76
CA GLN A 184 15.50 -25.56 28.74
C GLN A 184 16.82 -26.06 29.32
N GLU A 185 17.89 -25.98 28.52
CA GLU A 185 19.25 -26.35 28.89
C GLU A 185 20.26 -25.36 28.31
N ALA A 186 21.54 -25.50 28.68
CA ALA A 186 22.58 -24.62 28.17
C ALA A 186 22.75 -24.84 26.66
N ILE A 187 22.70 -23.76 25.87
CA ILE A 187 22.90 -23.81 24.42
C ILE A 187 24.32 -23.26 24.15
N PRO A 188 25.30 -24.15 23.85
CA PRO A 188 26.65 -23.71 23.55
C PRO A 188 26.70 -23.06 22.17
N ASN A 189 27.43 -21.94 22.07
CA ASN A 189 27.70 -21.26 20.79
C ASN A 189 29.20 -20.99 20.60
N PRO A 190 30.05 -22.05 20.54
CA PRO A 190 31.49 -21.87 20.49
C PRO A 190 31.98 -21.25 19.18
N ALA A 191 31.21 -21.41 18.09
CA ALA A 191 31.52 -20.88 16.77
C ALA A 191 30.95 -19.46 16.53
N GLY A 192 30.22 -18.88 17.49
CA GLY A 192 29.61 -17.56 17.34
C GLY A 192 28.55 -17.52 16.23
N GLU A 193 27.82 -18.60 16.03
CA GLU A 193 26.74 -18.70 15.07
C GLU A 193 25.59 -17.76 15.42
N THR A 194 24.98 -17.16 14.41
CA THR A 194 23.84 -16.26 14.59
C THR A 194 22.52 -17.03 14.77
N CYS A 195 22.48 -18.29 14.35
CA CYS A 195 21.32 -19.18 14.48
C CYS A 195 21.78 -20.61 14.76
N LEU A 196 21.20 -21.26 15.76
CA LEU A 196 21.50 -22.65 16.12
C LEU A 196 20.26 -23.54 15.93
N PRO A 197 20.37 -24.77 15.42
CA PRO A 197 19.23 -25.67 15.32
C PRO A 197 18.72 -26.08 16.71
N GLY A 198 17.40 -26.09 16.87
CA GLY A 198 16.75 -26.41 18.13
C GLY A 198 15.46 -27.20 17.98
N TYR A 199 15.01 -27.74 19.12
CA TYR A 199 13.70 -28.36 19.27
C TYR A 199 12.83 -27.46 20.14
N LEU A 200 11.78 -26.92 19.55
CA LEU A 200 10.72 -26.20 20.24
C LEU A 200 9.67 -27.20 20.76
N THR A 201 9.31 -27.03 22.03
CA THR A 201 8.19 -27.69 22.69
C THR A 201 7.34 -26.67 23.45
N GLN A 202 6.16 -27.08 23.90
CA GLN A 202 5.30 -26.29 24.78
C GLN A 202 5.05 -27.10 26.06
N ASP A 203 5.15 -26.46 27.22
CA ASP A 203 4.79 -27.10 28.49
C ASP A 203 3.28 -27.03 28.77
N ALA A 204 2.86 -27.63 29.90
CA ALA A 204 1.46 -27.70 30.30
C ALA A 204 0.82 -26.32 30.59
N ASP A 205 1.64 -25.32 30.94
CA ASP A 205 1.22 -23.95 31.21
C ASP A 205 1.23 -23.07 29.94
N GLY A 206 1.55 -23.67 28.79
CA GLY A 206 1.58 -23.00 27.49
C GLY A 206 2.87 -22.22 27.21
N CYS A 207 3.90 -22.32 28.05
CA CYS A 207 5.18 -21.67 27.80
C CYS A 207 5.98 -22.44 26.74
N LEU A 208 6.54 -21.69 25.79
CA LEU A 208 7.43 -22.24 24.77
C LEU A 208 8.81 -22.48 25.36
N LEU A 209 9.31 -23.70 25.20
CA LEU A 209 10.62 -24.16 25.65
C LEU A 209 11.45 -24.56 24.43
N VAL A 210 12.76 -24.31 24.49
CA VAL A 210 13.68 -24.70 23.42
C VAL A 210 14.94 -25.33 23.97
N ARG A 211 15.41 -26.39 23.30
CA ARG A 211 16.68 -27.05 23.58
C ARG A 211 17.51 -27.17 22.29
N PRO A 212 18.85 -27.16 22.35
CA PRO A 212 19.70 -27.33 21.18
C PRO A 212 19.50 -28.73 20.58
N ALA A 213 19.68 -28.86 19.27
CA ALA A 213 19.60 -30.16 18.61
C ALA A 213 20.80 -31.10 18.92
N SER A 214 21.87 -30.55 19.52
CA SER A 214 23.11 -31.19 20.02
C SER A 214 24.10 -31.72 18.96
N ALA A 215 25.38 -31.70 19.35
CA ALA A 215 26.59 -31.82 18.54
C ALA A 215 27.25 -33.24 18.54
N VAL A 216 26.48 -34.34 18.58
CA VAL A 216 27.06 -35.71 18.57
C VAL A 216 26.22 -36.68 17.71
N MET A 217 26.82 -37.20 16.62
CA MET A 217 26.31 -38.23 15.66
C MET A 217 26.46 -39.67 16.21
N PRO A 218 25.95 -40.75 15.57
CA PRO A 218 24.85 -40.91 14.60
C PRO A 218 23.83 -42.03 14.99
N SER A 219 22.54 -41.79 14.79
CA SER A 219 21.56 -42.73 14.19
C SER A 219 20.15 -42.19 14.40
N ALA A 220 19.58 -41.64 13.32
CA ALA A 220 18.17 -41.25 13.20
C ALA A 220 17.59 -40.39 14.36
N LEU A 221 18.07 -39.15 14.51
CA LEU A 221 17.32 -38.10 15.21
C LEU A 221 16.46 -37.33 14.20
N PRO A 222 15.17 -37.05 14.47
CA PRO A 222 14.34 -36.23 13.58
C PRO A 222 14.93 -34.83 13.45
N ALA A 223 14.87 -34.24 12.26
CA ALA A 223 15.41 -32.92 11.98
C ALA A 223 14.87 -31.86 12.97
N ALA A 224 15.71 -30.87 13.31
CA ALA A 224 15.30 -29.71 14.11
C ALA A 224 13.99 -29.09 13.58
N ASN A 225 13.12 -28.61 14.48
CA ASN A 225 11.86 -27.96 14.10
C ASN A 225 11.90 -26.43 14.26
N CYS A 226 13.01 -25.88 14.77
CA CYS A 226 13.23 -24.45 14.84
C CYS A 226 14.72 -24.06 14.74
N LEU A 227 14.97 -22.77 14.48
CA LEU A 227 16.27 -22.11 14.65
C LEU A 227 16.21 -21.17 15.86
N ILE A 228 17.20 -21.25 16.73
CA ILE A 228 17.43 -20.39 17.90
C ILE A 228 18.28 -19.21 17.47
N GLU A 229 17.75 -17.99 17.55
CA GLU A 229 18.49 -16.77 17.21
C GLU A 229 19.37 -16.34 18.39
N CYS A 230 20.69 -16.31 18.17
CA CYS A 230 21.65 -15.91 19.18
C CYS A 230 21.81 -14.39 19.15
N ALA A 231 21.48 -13.71 20.26
CA ALA A 231 21.61 -12.25 20.38
C ALA A 231 23.08 -11.79 20.48
N SER A 232 23.97 -12.70 20.86
CA SER A 232 25.41 -12.52 21.02
C SER A 232 26.15 -13.82 20.69
N ASN A 233 27.46 -13.74 20.43
CA ASN A 233 28.32 -14.90 20.19
C ASN A 233 28.62 -15.72 21.47
N SER A 234 27.80 -15.58 22.51
CA SER A 234 27.96 -16.23 23.80
C SER A 234 27.00 -17.40 23.95
N ALA A 235 27.33 -18.35 24.82
CA ALA A 235 26.40 -19.40 25.22
C ALA A 235 25.15 -18.80 25.89
N ILE A 236 24.01 -19.46 25.69
CA ILE A 236 22.73 -19.10 26.32
C ILE A 236 22.55 -20.00 27.54
N ALA A 237 22.31 -19.41 28.72
CA ALA A 237 22.09 -20.16 29.94
C ALA A 237 20.65 -20.74 30.01
N PRO A 238 20.45 -21.85 30.76
CA PRO A 238 19.11 -22.34 31.06
C PRO A 238 18.22 -21.24 31.68
N GLY A 239 16.97 -21.17 31.21
CA GLY A 239 15.96 -20.20 31.67
C GLY A 239 15.95 -18.87 30.91
N GLU A 240 16.99 -18.56 30.13
CA GLU A 240 17.03 -17.34 29.31
C GLU A 240 15.96 -17.35 28.20
N ARG A 241 15.44 -16.16 27.88
CA ARG A 241 14.46 -16.00 26.80
C ARG A 241 15.19 -15.76 25.49
N VAL A 242 14.91 -16.60 24.51
CA VAL A 242 15.50 -16.55 23.17
C VAL A 242 14.42 -16.38 22.11
N ARG A 243 14.81 -15.74 21.01
CA ARG A 243 13.98 -15.70 19.81
C ARG A 243 14.20 -16.98 19.03
N ILE A 244 13.13 -17.54 18.50
CA ILE A 244 13.19 -18.71 17.65
C ILE A 244 12.39 -18.49 16.36
N ARG A 245 12.77 -19.22 15.31
CA ARG A 245 12.06 -19.29 14.04
C ARG A 245 11.66 -20.72 13.78
N LEU A 246 10.40 -20.97 13.50
CA LEU A 246 9.94 -22.30 13.10
C LEU A 246 10.55 -22.66 11.74
N LEU A 247 11.02 -23.89 11.61
CA LEU A 247 11.33 -24.47 10.32
C LEU A 247 10.00 -24.96 9.75
N SER A 248 9.56 -24.37 8.64
CA SER A 248 8.38 -24.82 7.91
C SER A 248 8.57 -26.28 7.53
N GLY A 249 7.68 -27.16 8.00
CA GLY A 249 7.56 -28.51 7.46
C GLY A 249 7.13 -28.43 6.00
N GLU A 250 7.68 -29.31 5.16
CA GLU A 250 7.09 -29.64 3.87
C GLU A 250 5.65 -30.17 4.04
#